data_AF-A0A7Y5K563-F1
#
_entry.id   AF-A0A7Y5K563-F1
#
_cell.length_a   1.000
_cell.length_b   1.000
_cell.length_c   1.000
_cell.angle_alpha   90.00
_cell.angle_beta   90.00
_cell.angle_gamma   90.00
#
_symmetry.space_group_name_H-M   'P 1'
#
loop_
_entity.id
_entity.type
_entity.pdbx_description
1 polymer ?
#
loop_
_entity_poly.entity_id
_entity_poly.type
_entity_poly.pdbx_seq_one_letter_code
_entity_poly.pdbx_strand_id
1 'polypeptide(L)' 'MKSLWSAGDLVASNCPHCRKPVQARFELRTVRMPRSRLSVPNVLVDVCAICENVLGIPSQSIPQLREAGMAK' A
#
# COMPACT_ATOMS: atom_id res chain seq x y z
N MET A 1 3.11 -19.13 0.16
CA MET A 1 3.83 -17.84 0.01
C MET A 1 3.96 -17.22 1.39
N LYS A 2 5.17 -16.85 1.81
CA LYS A 2 5.41 -16.27 3.14
C LYS A 2 5.14 -14.76 3.03
N SER A 3 4.08 -14.25 3.66
CA SER A 3 3.85 -12.81 3.74
C SER A 3 5.03 -12.19 4.48
N LEU A 4 5.72 -11.26 3.83
CA LEU A 4 6.90 -10.61 4.44
C LEU A 4 6.49 -9.48 5.39
N TRP A 5 5.29 -8.92 5.21
CA TRP A 5 4.78 -7.80 6.01
C TRP A 5 3.30 -8.02 6.36
N SER A 6 2.90 -7.55 7.53
CA SER A 6 1.54 -7.59 8.05
C SER A 6 1.03 -6.19 8.37
N ALA A 7 -0.29 -6.03 8.46
CA ALA A 7 -0.87 -4.76 8.90
C ALA A 7 -0.41 -4.45 10.34
N GLY A 8 0.02 -3.22 10.58
CA GLY A 8 0.62 -2.77 11.84
C GLY A 8 2.14 -2.82 11.86
N ASP A 9 2.78 -3.53 10.93
CA ASP A 9 4.25 -3.56 10.85
C ASP A 9 4.80 -2.18 10.53
N LEU A 10 5.98 -1.89 11.09
CA LEU A 10 6.68 -0.61 10.90
C LEU A 10 7.94 -0.82 10.06
N VAL A 11 8.20 0.11 9.15
CA VAL A 11 9.38 0.09 8.28
C VAL A 11 9.95 1.50 8.14
N ALA A 12 11.26 1.61 7.92
CA ALA A 12 11.87 2.87 7.55
C ALA A 12 11.72 3.08 6.04
N SER A 13 11.14 4.21 5.63
CA SER A 13 10.86 4.52 4.22
C SER A 13 11.13 6.00 3.94
N ASN A 14 11.40 6.35 2.69
CA ASN A 14 11.59 7.75 2.31
C ASN A 14 10.28 8.32 1.76
N CYS A 15 9.74 9.35 2.42
CA CYS A 15 8.48 9.95 1.99
C CYS A 15 8.72 11.03 0.93
N PRO A 16 8.16 10.93 -0.29
CA PRO A 16 8.32 11.96 -1.31
C PRO A 16 7.62 13.27 -0.95
N HIS A 17 6.56 13.22 -0.11
CA HIS A 17 5.85 14.41 0.36
C HIS A 17 6.62 15.14 1.48
N CYS A 18 7.12 14.41 2.47
CA CYS A 18 7.91 15.00 3.57
C CYS A 18 9.35 15.31 3.17
N ARG A 19 9.84 14.73 2.06
CA ARG A 19 11.22 14.82 1.55
C ARG A 19 12.28 14.44 2.58
N LYS A 20 11.98 13.46 3.42
CA LYS A 20 12.86 12.95 4.48
C LYS A 20 12.59 11.47 4.77
N PRO A 21 13.56 10.76 5.37
CA PRO A 21 13.32 9.45 5.96
C PRO A 21 12.25 9.56 7.05
N VAL A 22 11.28 8.65 7.01
CA VAL A 22 10.20 8.56 7.98
C VAL A 22 10.02 7.11 8.40
N GLN A 23 9.40 6.93 9.57
CA GLN A 23 8.78 5.66 9.88
C GLN A 23 7.46 5.56 9.11
N ALA A 24 7.24 4.42 8.49
CA ALA A 24 6.04 4.12 7.75
C ALA A 24 5.40 2.87 8.33
N ARG A 25 4.07 2.78 8.24
CA ARG A 25 3.26 1.70 8.80
C ARG A 25 2.49 1.02 7.69
N PHE A 26 2.48 -0.31 7.74
CA PHE A 26 1.63 -1.09 6.86
C PHE A 26 0.18 -1.04 7.32
N GLU A 27 -0.73 -0.65 6.43
CA GLU A 27 -2.16 -0.56 6.71
C GLU A 27 -2.96 -1.21 5.59
N LEU A 28 -4.14 -1.73 5.93
CA LEU A 28 -5.11 -2.15 4.92
C LEU A 28 -5.92 -0.94 4.49
N ARG A 29 -5.84 -0.57 3.21
CA ARG A 29 -6.64 0.52 2.64
C ARG A 29 -7.33 0.09 1.35
N THR A 30 -8.34 0.86 0.97
CA THR A 30 -8.99 0.72 -0.33
C THR A 30 -8.17 1.46 -1.38
N VAL A 31 -7.61 0.71 -2.34
CA VAL A 31 -6.84 1.26 -3.46
C VAL A 31 -7.75 1.45 -4.66
N ARG A 32 -7.87 2.69 -5.12
CA ARG A 32 -8.59 3.01 -6.35
C ARG A 32 -7.64 2.87 -7.54
N MET A 33 -7.98 1.98 -8.47
CA MET A 33 -7.15 1.73 -9.63
C MET A 33 -7.20 2.93 -10.59
N PRO A 34 -6.04 3.43 -11.06
CA PRO A 34 -6.00 4.54 -12.00
C PRO A 34 -6.72 4.16 -13.29
N ARG A 35 -7.40 5.14 -13.91
CA ARG A 35 -8.13 4.99 -15.18
C ARG A 35 -9.27 3.98 -15.17
N SER A 36 -9.75 3.57 -14.00
CA SER A 36 -10.94 2.74 -13.88
C SER A 36 -11.80 3.15 -12.67
N ARG A 37 -13.05 2.70 -12.65
CA ARG A 37 -13.92 2.79 -11.46
C ARG A 37 -13.68 1.65 -10.46
N LEU A 38 -12.66 0.82 -10.67
CA LEU A 38 -12.36 -0.30 -9.79
C LEU A 38 -11.70 0.21 -8.51
N SER A 39 -12.28 -0.18 -7.38
CA SER A 39 -11.72 0.03 -6.05
C SER A 39 -11.48 -1.32 -5.42
N VAL A 40 -10.25 -1.59 -5.01
CA VAL A 40 -9.86 -2.87 -4.40
C VAL A 40 -9.74 -2.64 -2.89
N PRO A 41 -10.62 -3.22 -2.06
CA PRO A 41 -10.54 -3.09 -0.61
C PRO A 41 -9.45 -4.01 -0.03
N ASN A 42 -9.07 -3.76 1.22
CA ASN A 42 -8.16 -4.61 2.00
C ASN A 42 -6.82 -4.86 1.32
N VAL A 43 -6.26 -3.83 0.68
CA VAL A 43 -4.93 -3.90 0.07
C VAL A 43 -3.93 -3.39 1.10
N LEU A 44 -2.90 -4.18 1.37
CA LEU A 44 -1.80 -3.73 2.23
C LEU A 44 -1.03 -2.62 1.51
N VAL A 45 -0.85 -1.50 2.18
CA VAL A 45 -0.12 -0.34 1.66
C VAL A 45 0.83 0.19 2.72
N ASP A 46 1.94 0.77 2.27
CA ASP A 46 2.89 1.47 3.12
C ASP A 46 2.44 2.93 3.30
N VAL A 47 2.26 3.39 4.54
CA VAL A 47 1.71 4.71 4.87
C VAL A 47 2.71 5.50 5.72
N CYS A 48 2.97 6.74 5.32
CA CYS A 48 3.81 7.66 6.10
C CYS A 48 3.20 7.94 7.47
N ALA A 49 3.93 7.71 8.56
CA ALA A 49 3.42 7.98 9.91
C ALA A 49 3.31 9.48 10.25
N ILE A 50 3.79 10.38 9.37
CA ILE A 50 3.78 11.83 9.59
C ILE A 50 2.67 12.53 8.79
N CYS A 51 2.58 12.26 7.49
CA CYS A 51 1.63 12.93 6.60
C CYS A 51 0.50 12.01 6.12
N GLU A 52 0.47 10.76 6.57
CA GLU A 52 -0.53 9.74 6.23
C GLU A 52 -0.67 9.42 4.74
N ASN A 53 0.27 9.90 3.93
CA ASN A 53 0.26 9.61 2.51
C ASN A 53 0.76 8.19 2.25
N VAL A 54 0.11 7.52 1.30
CA VAL A 54 0.56 6.21 0.82
C VAL A 54 1.91 6.39 0.13
N LEU A 55 2.91 5.66 0.61
CA LEU A 55 4.26 5.63 0.07
C LEU A 55 4.39 4.60 -1.05
N GLY A 56 3.68 3.48 -0.94
CA GLY A 56 3.71 2.44 -1.95
C GLY A 56 2.84 1.24 -1.62
N ILE A 57 2.82 0.29 -2.55
CA ILE A 57 2.13 -1.00 -2.40
C ILE A 57 3.20 -2.09 -2.45
N PRO A 58 3.36 -2.92 -1.40
CA PRO A 58 4.34 -3.99 -1.38
C PRO A 58 4.04 -5.05 -2.44
N SER A 59 5.09 -5.71 -2.93
CA SER A 59 5.00 -6.71 -4.01
C SER A 59 4.00 -7.84 -3.71
N GLN A 60 3.85 -8.22 -2.44
CA GLN A 60 2.89 -9.24 -1.99
C GLN A 60 1.42 -8.87 -2.23
N SER A 61 1.10 -7.58 -2.37
CA SER A 61 -0.26 -7.08 -2.59
C SER A 61 -0.56 -6.81 -4.08
N ILE A 62 0.45 -6.89 -4.95
CA ILE A 62 0.27 -6.71 -6.40
C ILE A 62 -0.61 -7.81 -7.04
N PRO A 63 -0.48 -9.11 -6.67
CA PRO A 63 -1.37 -10.15 -7.20
C PRO A 63 -2.86 -9.87 -6.94
N GLN A 64 -3.22 -9.43 -5.73
CA GLN A 64 -4.60 -9.06 -5.38
C GLN A 64 -5.15 -7.94 -6.28
N LEU A 65 -4.34 -6.91 -6.56
CA LEU A 65 -4.72 -5.83 -7.48
C LEU A 65 -4.91 -6.33 -8.91
N ARG A 66 -4.03 -7.24 -9.36
CA ARG A 66 -4.11 -7.86 -10.69
C ARG A 66 -5.37 -8.72 -10.83
N GLU A 67 -5.65 -9.58 -9.85
CA GLU A 67 -6.83 -10.44 -9.83
C GLU A 67 -8.13 -9.61 -9.85
N ALA A 68 -8.20 -8.57 -9.01
CA ALA A 68 -9.34 -7.65 -9.02
C ALA A 68 -9.51 -6.93 -10.37
N GLY A 69 -8.41 -6.66 -11.09
CA GLY A 69 -8.42 -6.09 -12.44
C GLY A 69 -8.84 -7.08 -13.54
N MET A 70 -8.56 -8.37 -13.36
CA MET A 70 -8.90 -9.46 -14.30
C MET A 70 -10.33 -9.97 -14.12
N ALA A 71 -10.95 -9.78 -12.96
CA ALA A 71 -12.34 -10.16 -12.68
C ALA A 71 -13.39 -9.25 -13.38
N LYS A 72 -12.99 -8.55 -14.47
CA LYS A 72 -13.82 -7.66 -15.27
C LYS A 72 -14.08 -8.21 -16.65
#